data_AF-A0A254QHW0-F1
#
_entry.id   AF-A0A254QHW0-F1
#
_cell.length_a   1.000
_cell.length_b   1.000
_cell.length_c   1.000
_cell.angle_alpha   90.00
_cell.angle_beta   90.00
_cell.angle_gamma   90.00
#
_symmetry.space_group_name_H-M   'P 1'
#
loop_
_entity.id
_entity.type
_entity.pdbx_description
1 polymer ?
#
loop_
_entity_poly.entity_id
_entity_poly.type
_entity_poly.pdbx_seq_one_letter_code
_entity_poly.pdbx_strand_id
1 'polypeptide(L)'
;MLDDPAVHGDLSELFDRAELSADSKNYLSLEGLLLELERVAKAGWENAARALAEELSKPGPRRDAEQAYKWYHIAFAWDNYETTWNNQNDENNAYLGVAGDFRNESVVAELVDEITHSRLQELDAEATTWLSLHDRQE
;
A
#
# COMPACT_ATOMS: atom_id res chain seq x y z
N MET A 1 28.24 3.41 -7.62
CA MET A 1 27.40 2.30 -7.12
C MET A 1 26.07 2.97 -6.81
N LEU A 2 24.97 2.48 -7.37
CA LEU A 2 23.65 2.95 -6.96
C LEU A 2 23.39 2.36 -5.58
N ASP A 3 22.97 3.19 -4.64
CA ASP A 3 22.64 2.73 -3.30
C ASP A 3 21.31 1.99 -3.37
N ASP A 4 21.24 0.80 -2.75
CA ASP A 4 20.03 -0.03 -2.83
C ASP A 4 18.94 0.62 -1.95
N PRO A 5 17.78 1.00 -2.51
CA PRO A 5 16.71 1.67 -1.75
C PRO A 5 16.14 0.79 -0.64
N ALA A 6 16.32 -0.54 -0.69
CA ALA A 6 15.93 -1.41 0.42
C ALA A 6 16.83 -1.28 1.65
N VAL A 7 17.98 -0.61 1.53
CA VAL A 7 18.92 -0.37 2.64
C VAL A 7 18.58 0.92 3.39
N HIS A 8 17.96 1.91 2.74
CA HIS A 8 17.77 3.25 3.31
C HIS A 8 16.33 3.80 3.20
N GLY A 9 15.42 3.11 2.51
CA GLY A 9 14.01 3.53 2.38
C GLY A 9 13.78 4.75 1.49
N ASP A 10 14.83 5.27 0.83
CA ASP A 10 14.73 6.39 -0.09
C ASP A 10 14.16 5.93 -1.44
N LEU A 11 12.97 6.40 -1.78
CA LEU A 11 12.26 6.05 -3.01
C LEU A 11 12.46 7.07 -4.12
N SER A 12 13.10 8.21 -3.84
CA SER A 12 13.23 9.31 -4.82
C SER A 12 13.90 8.82 -6.10
N GLU A 13 14.96 8.03 -5.99
CA GLU A 13 15.65 7.47 -7.16
C GLU A 13 14.75 6.54 -8.00
N LEU A 14 13.87 5.76 -7.37
CA LEU A 14 12.96 4.86 -8.08
C LEU A 14 11.96 5.64 -8.92
N PHE A 15 11.38 6.68 -8.34
CA PHE A 15 10.42 7.55 -9.02
C PHE A 15 11.09 8.40 -10.09
N ASP A 16 12.24 9.00 -9.80
CA ASP A 16 13.03 9.76 -10.79
C ASP A 16 13.33 8.93 -12.03
N ARG A 17 13.69 7.65 -11.85
CA ARG A 17 13.94 6.71 -12.95
C ARG A 17 12.68 6.32 -13.71
N ALA A 18 11.53 6.25 -13.04
CA ALA A 18 10.26 5.94 -13.67
C ALA A 18 9.70 7.11 -14.51
N GLU A 19 10.09 8.33 -14.19
CA GLU A 19 9.73 9.54 -14.94
C GLU A 19 10.63 9.80 -16.16
N LEU A 20 11.74 9.07 -16.30
CA LEU A 20 12.60 9.18 -17.48
C LEU A 20 11.87 8.71 -18.75
N SER A 21 12.35 9.19 -19.89
CA SER A 21 11.89 8.69 -21.19
C SER A 21 12.31 7.23 -21.41
N ALA A 22 11.48 6.44 -22.09
CA ALA A 22 11.68 5.00 -22.30
C ALA A 22 12.95 4.63 -23.11
N ASP A 23 13.56 5.60 -23.79
CA ASP A 23 14.84 5.46 -24.48
C ASP A 23 16.07 5.71 -23.58
N SER A 24 15.85 6.20 -22.36
CA SER A 24 16.90 6.36 -21.36
C SER A 24 17.40 5.01 -20.86
N LYS A 25 18.72 4.87 -20.75
CA LYS A 25 19.36 3.66 -20.19
C LYS A 25 19.00 3.40 -18.73
N ASN A 26 18.57 4.44 -18.02
CA ASN A 26 18.22 4.36 -16.59
C ASN A 26 16.71 4.31 -16.36
N TYR A 27 15.91 4.31 -17.44
CA TYR A 27 14.46 4.23 -17.36
C TYR A 27 14.02 2.99 -16.58
N LEU A 28 13.11 3.20 -15.63
CA LEU A 28 12.44 2.15 -14.90
C LEU A 28 11.01 2.03 -15.43
N SER A 29 10.68 0.91 -16.04
CA SER A 29 9.30 0.68 -16.47
C SER A 29 8.37 0.64 -15.26
N LEU A 30 7.07 0.91 -15.46
CA LEU A 30 6.08 0.80 -14.37
C LEU A 30 6.11 -0.58 -13.69
N GLU A 31 6.30 -1.65 -14.47
CA GLU A 31 6.45 -3.00 -13.90
C GLU A 31 7.72 -3.13 -13.06
N GLY A 32 8.83 -2.56 -13.51
CA GLY A 32 10.06 -2.51 -12.72
C GLY A 32 9.90 -1.69 -11.43
N LEU A 33 9.19 -0.55 -11.51
CA LEU A 33 8.89 0.28 -10.34
C LEU A 33 8.07 -0.50 -9.31
N LEU A 34 6.99 -1.16 -9.72
CA LEU A 34 6.15 -1.96 -8.82
C LEU A 34 6.94 -3.08 -8.14
N LEU A 35 7.81 -3.77 -8.88
CA LEU A 35 8.67 -4.83 -8.32
C LEU A 35 9.67 -4.28 -7.29
N GLU A 36 10.28 -3.13 -7.56
CA GLU A 36 11.20 -2.51 -6.60
C GLU A 36 10.45 -1.99 -5.36
N LEU A 37 9.30 -1.33 -5.54
CA LEU A 37 8.45 -0.90 -4.43
C LEU A 37 8.01 -2.08 -3.57
N GLU A 38 7.60 -3.20 -4.17
CA GLU A 38 7.24 -4.42 -3.43
C GLU A 38 8.43 -5.00 -2.68
N ARG A 39 9.63 -5.02 -3.28
CA ARG A 39 10.84 -5.49 -2.62
C ARG A 39 11.18 -4.64 -1.40
N VAL A 40 11.12 -3.31 -1.53
CA VAL A 40 11.43 -2.36 -0.44
C VAL A 40 10.32 -2.41 0.63
N ALA A 41 9.05 -2.49 0.25
CA ALA A 41 7.93 -2.64 1.19
C ALA A 41 8.04 -3.93 2.01
N LYS A 42 8.37 -5.06 1.36
CA LYS A 42 8.62 -6.35 2.04
C LYS A 42 9.81 -6.32 2.99
N ALA A 43 10.75 -5.40 2.79
CA ALA A 43 11.87 -5.20 3.71
C ALA A 43 11.50 -4.38 4.96
N GLY A 44 10.26 -3.92 5.10
CA GLY A 44 9.79 -3.22 6.30
C GLY A 44 9.69 -1.70 6.17
N TRP A 45 9.87 -1.14 4.97
CA TRP A 45 9.82 0.31 4.76
C TRP A 45 8.38 0.81 4.56
N GLU A 46 7.89 1.60 5.51
CA GLU A 46 6.53 2.17 5.49
C GLU A 46 6.25 2.98 4.22
N ASN A 47 7.16 3.89 3.86
CA ASN A 47 6.99 4.75 2.68
C ASN A 47 6.86 3.92 1.40
N ALA A 48 7.55 2.78 1.31
CA ALA A 48 7.46 1.88 0.17
C ALA A 48 6.13 1.12 0.14
N ALA A 49 5.63 0.67 1.29
CA ALA A 49 4.31 0.08 1.40
C ALA A 49 3.22 1.07 0.95
N ARG A 50 3.30 2.34 1.41
CA ARG A 50 2.38 3.41 1.01
C ARG A 50 2.47 3.71 -0.50
N ALA A 51 3.68 3.89 -1.01
CA ALA A 51 3.92 4.15 -2.43
C ALA A 51 3.42 3.00 -3.32
N LEU A 52 3.66 1.75 -2.92
CA LEU A 52 3.16 0.58 -3.64
C LEU A 52 1.62 0.55 -3.65
N ALA A 53 0.99 0.84 -2.51
CA ALA A 53 -0.46 0.90 -2.42
C ALA A 53 -1.05 1.96 -3.35
N GLU A 54 -0.42 3.14 -3.41
CA GLU A 54 -0.79 4.23 -4.32
C GLU A 54 -0.66 3.83 -5.79
N GLU A 55 0.42 3.16 -6.19
CA GLU A 55 0.57 2.72 -7.59
C GLU A 55 -0.45 1.64 -7.97
N LEU A 56 -0.75 0.71 -7.06
CA LEU A 56 -1.74 -0.35 -7.28
C LEU A 56 -3.19 0.16 -7.21
N SER A 57 -3.44 1.30 -6.54
CA SER A 57 -4.78 1.89 -6.45
C SER A 57 -5.17 2.66 -7.71
N LYS A 58 -4.20 3.18 -8.48
CA LYS A 58 -4.44 3.98 -9.68
C LYS A 58 -5.24 3.21 -10.74
N PRO A 59 -6.21 3.87 -11.42
CA PRO A 59 -6.92 3.28 -12.56
C PRO A 59 -5.96 2.84 -13.67
N GLY A 60 -6.10 1.60 -14.14
CA GLY A 60 -5.33 1.09 -15.27
C GLY A 60 -5.18 -0.43 -15.31
N PRO A 61 -4.46 -0.96 -16.30
CA PRO A 61 -4.29 -2.41 -16.50
C PRO A 61 -3.54 -3.14 -15.37
N ARG A 62 -2.88 -2.37 -14.50
CA ARG A 62 -2.09 -2.89 -13.36
C ARG A 62 -2.75 -2.59 -12.01
N ARG A 63 -3.97 -2.03 -12.03
CA ARG A 63 -4.74 -1.79 -10.81
C ARG A 63 -5.00 -3.11 -10.10
N ASP A 64 -4.74 -3.13 -8.80
CA ASP A 64 -5.04 -4.26 -7.91
C ASP A 64 -5.57 -3.70 -6.58
N ALA A 65 -6.89 -3.63 -6.47
CA ALA A 65 -7.56 -3.02 -5.31
C ALA A 65 -7.26 -3.76 -4.01
N GLU A 66 -7.22 -5.10 -4.03
CA GLU A 66 -6.98 -5.93 -2.85
C GLU A 66 -5.55 -5.76 -2.33
N GLN A 67 -4.57 -5.81 -3.24
CA GLN A 67 -3.17 -5.61 -2.85
C GLN A 67 -2.91 -4.17 -2.42
N ALA A 68 -3.51 -3.18 -3.10
CA ALA A 68 -3.44 -1.79 -2.67
C ALA A 68 -3.99 -1.62 -1.25
N TYR A 69 -5.16 -2.19 -0.97
CA TYR A 69 -5.79 -2.13 0.34
C TYR A 69 -4.90 -2.73 1.44
N LYS A 70 -4.33 -3.92 1.20
CA LYS A 70 -3.44 -4.59 2.14
C LYS A 70 -2.18 -3.77 2.45
N TRP A 71 -1.56 -3.18 1.43
CA TRP A 71 -0.37 -2.35 1.65
C TRP A 71 -0.69 -1.02 2.33
N TYR A 72 -1.86 -0.43 2.06
CA TYR A 72 -2.35 0.70 2.85
C TYR A 72 -2.55 0.31 4.31
N HIS A 73 -3.20 -0.83 4.60
CA HIS A 73 -3.36 -1.31 5.98
C HIS A 73 -2.00 -1.36 6.69
N ILE A 74 -1.00 -1.98 6.07
CA ILE A 74 0.37 -2.09 6.62
C ILE A 74 0.97 -0.71 6.89
N ALA A 75 0.94 0.20 5.92
CA ALA A 75 1.53 1.53 6.05
C ALA A 75 0.82 2.37 7.13
N PHE A 76 -0.52 2.37 7.15
CA PHE A 76 -1.31 3.13 8.12
C PHE A 76 -1.22 2.56 9.54
N ALA A 77 -1.06 1.24 9.70
CA ALA A 77 -0.80 0.63 11.00
C ALA A 77 0.48 1.18 11.65
N TRP A 78 1.55 1.34 10.86
CA TRP A 78 2.81 1.94 11.34
C TRP A 78 2.71 3.44 11.59
N ASP A 79 1.76 4.12 10.95
CA ASP A 79 1.43 5.54 11.19
C ASP A 79 0.38 5.73 12.31
N ASN A 80 0.15 4.68 13.12
CA ASN A 80 -0.75 4.67 14.29
C ASN A 80 -2.25 4.92 14.00
N TYR A 81 -2.71 4.60 12.78
CA TYR A 81 -4.15 4.60 12.49
C TYR A 81 -4.84 3.40 13.15
N GLU A 82 -6.14 3.54 13.41
CA GLU A 82 -6.97 2.40 13.80
C GLU A 82 -7.11 1.47 12.59
N THR A 83 -6.87 0.18 12.82
CA THR A 83 -6.91 -0.86 11.78
C THR A 83 -7.83 -2.01 12.14
N THR A 84 -8.32 -2.05 13.38
CA THR A 84 -9.31 -3.03 13.83
C THR A 84 -10.61 -2.84 13.05
N TRP A 85 -11.14 -3.93 12.50
CA TRP A 85 -12.43 -3.91 11.83
C TRP A 85 -13.54 -3.50 12.81
N ASN A 86 -14.11 -2.31 12.61
CA ASN A 86 -15.18 -1.78 13.45
C ASN A 86 -16.19 -1.00 12.60
N ASN A 87 -16.94 -1.72 11.76
CA ASN A 87 -17.98 -1.13 10.95
C ASN A 87 -19.21 -0.75 11.82
N GLN A 88 -19.54 0.53 11.85
CA GLN A 88 -20.68 1.09 12.59
C GLN A 88 -21.97 1.16 11.75
N ASN A 89 -21.94 0.69 10.50
CA ASN A 89 -23.08 0.71 9.59
C ASN A 89 -23.56 -0.71 9.27
N ASP A 90 -24.71 -1.08 9.83
CA ASP A 90 -25.33 -2.40 9.64
C ASP A 90 -26.33 -2.45 8.46
N GLU A 91 -26.72 -1.31 7.88
CA GLU A 91 -27.93 -1.25 7.03
C GLU A 91 -27.64 -1.15 5.52
N ASN A 92 -26.53 -0.53 5.11
CA ASN A 92 -26.35 -0.10 3.71
C ASN A 92 -25.15 -0.71 2.97
N ASN A 93 -24.48 -1.72 3.52
CA ASN A 93 -23.26 -2.32 2.95
C ASN A 93 -22.10 -1.33 2.67
N ALA A 94 -22.21 -0.08 3.09
CA ALA A 94 -21.13 0.90 3.03
C ALA A 94 -20.38 0.87 4.37
N TYR A 95 -19.06 0.82 4.32
CA TYR A 95 -18.24 0.84 5.52
C TYR A 95 -18.33 2.19 6.25
N LEU A 96 -18.42 2.16 7.57
CA LEU A 96 -18.31 3.34 8.41
C LEU A 96 -17.46 3.02 9.65
N GLY A 97 -16.17 3.35 9.59
CA GLY A 97 -15.25 3.14 10.71
C GLY A 97 -15.32 4.25 11.76
N VAL A 98 -14.68 4.02 12.91
CA VAL A 98 -14.46 5.06 13.92
C VAL A 98 -13.52 6.17 13.40
N ALA A 99 -13.49 7.31 14.08
CA ALA A 99 -12.52 8.37 13.76
C ALA A 99 -11.08 7.84 13.90
N GLY A 100 -10.26 8.05 12.87
CA GLY A 100 -8.89 7.55 12.80
C GLY A 100 -8.74 6.14 12.18
N ASP A 101 -9.84 5.53 11.74
CA ASP A 101 -9.78 4.29 10.94
C ASP A 101 -9.24 4.59 9.53
N PHE A 102 -8.19 3.87 9.13
CA PHE A 102 -7.55 4.09 7.82
C PHE A 102 -8.49 3.87 6.63
N ARG A 103 -9.55 3.07 6.80
CA ARG A 103 -10.56 2.81 5.75
C ARG A 103 -11.41 4.05 5.43
N ASN A 104 -11.42 5.03 6.33
CA ASN A 104 -12.09 6.32 6.12
C ASN A 104 -11.22 7.29 5.30
N GLU A 105 -9.94 6.99 5.08
CA GLU A 105 -9.06 7.83 4.27
C GLU A 105 -9.50 7.81 2.81
N SER A 106 -9.50 8.98 2.17
CA SER A 106 -10.00 9.13 0.78
C SER A 106 -9.36 8.15 -0.22
N VAL A 107 -8.07 7.85 -0.04
CA VAL A 107 -7.30 6.93 -0.90
C VAL A 107 -7.65 5.45 -0.67
N VAL A 108 -8.29 5.12 0.45
CA VAL A 108 -8.68 3.75 0.83
C VAL A 108 -10.19 3.53 0.67
N ALA A 109 -11.00 4.56 0.91
CA ALA A 109 -12.46 4.48 0.87
C ALA A 109 -12.99 3.94 -0.46
N GLU A 110 -12.41 4.35 -1.59
CA GLU A 110 -12.78 3.82 -2.91
C GLU A 110 -12.47 2.31 -3.03
N LEU A 111 -11.38 1.83 -2.43
CA LEU A 111 -11.04 0.40 -2.42
C LEU A 111 -12.04 -0.40 -1.58
N VAL A 112 -12.47 0.18 -0.45
CA VAL A 112 -13.43 -0.43 0.46
C VAL A 112 -14.80 -0.60 -0.21
N ASP A 113 -15.22 0.35 -1.04
CA ASP A 113 -16.47 0.26 -1.80
C ASP A 113 -16.40 -0.80 -2.92
N GLU A 114 -15.20 -1.11 -3.42
CA GLU A 114 -14.98 -2.11 -4.48
C GLU A 114 -14.86 -3.55 -3.96
N ILE A 115 -14.32 -3.72 -2.75
CA ILE A 115 -13.99 -5.04 -2.19
C ILE A 115 -15.08 -5.47 -1.21
N THR A 116 -15.53 -6.72 -1.31
CA THR A 116 -16.51 -7.26 -0.36
C THR A 116 -15.99 -7.21 1.08
N HIS A 117 -16.85 -6.87 2.05
CA HIS A 117 -16.47 -6.80 3.47
C HIS A 117 -15.79 -8.07 4.00
N SER A 118 -16.25 -9.25 3.60
CA SER A 118 -15.61 -10.51 3.99
C SER A 118 -14.16 -10.59 3.51
N ARG A 119 -13.89 -10.12 2.28
CA ARG A 119 -12.54 -10.10 1.74
C ARG A 119 -11.67 -9.04 2.39
N LEU A 120 -12.22 -7.87 2.74
CA LEU A 120 -11.50 -6.85 3.52
C LEU A 120 -11.02 -7.41 4.87
N GLN A 121 -11.88 -8.14 5.59
CA GLN A 121 -11.52 -8.79 6.86
C GLN A 121 -10.43 -9.86 6.70
N GLU A 122 -10.44 -10.61 5.60
CA GLU A 122 -9.34 -11.55 5.29
C GLU A 122 -8.03 -10.80 5.03
N LEU A 123 -8.08 -9.72 4.25
CA LEU A 123 -6.91 -8.88 3.97
C LEU A 123 -6.36 -8.21 5.25
N ASP A 124 -7.23 -7.81 6.17
CA ASP A 124 -6.84 -7.31 7.49
C ASP A 124 -6.08 -8.35 8.29
N ALA A 125 -6.56 -9.60 8.30
CA ALA A 125 -5.88 -10.70 8.98
C ALA A 125 -4.52 -11.01 8.31
N GLU A 126 -4.44 -10.95 6.98
CA GLU A 126 -3.19 -11.10 6.25
C GLU A 126 -2.20 -9.98 6.57
N ALA A 127 -2.65 -8.72 6.58
CA ALA A 127 -1.83 -7.55 6.91
C ALA A 127 -1.35 -7.60 8.37
N THR A 128 -2.24 -7.94 9.31
CA THR A 128 -1.91 -8.13 10.74
C THR A 128 -0.88 -9.25 10.92
N THR A 129 -1.06 -10.37 10.22
CA THR A 129 -0.09 -11.47 10.26
C THR A 129 1.26 -11.00 9.74
N TRP A 130 1.27 -10.25 8.63
CA TRP A 130 2.49 -9.70 8.05
C TRP A 130 3.21 -8.77 9.04
N LEU A 131 2.49 -7.84 9.67
CA LEU A 131 3.00 -6.90 10.67
C LEU A 131 3.55 -7.61 11.92
N SER A 132 3.04 -8.79 12.27
CA SER A 132 3.58 -9.58 13.39
C SER A 132 4.91 -10.27 13.08
N LEU A 133 5.27 -10.39 11.81
CA LEU A 133 6.46 -11.10 11.33
C LEU A 133 7.59 -10.15 10.87
N HIS A 134 7.29 -8.86 10.68
CA HIS A 134 8.22 -7.89 10.10
C HIS A 134 8.31 -6.64 10.97
N ASP A 135 9.54 -6.20 11.22
CA ASP A 135 9.80 -4.95 11.93
C ASP A 135 9.78 -3.77 10.96
N ARG A 136 9.20 -2.65 11.42
CA ARG A 136 9.29 -1.36 10.73
C ARG A 136 10.75 -0.93 10.63
N GLN A 137 11.17 -0.47 9.46
CA GLN A 137 12.46 0.19 9.25
C GLN A 137 12.30 1.72 9.36
N GLU A 138 13.31 2.38 9.93
CA GLU A 138 13.40 3.84 10.14
C GLU A 138 14.49 4.48 9.28
#